data_AF-A0A519ZAL4-F1
#
_entry.id   AF-A0A519ZAL4-F1
#
_cell.length_a   1.000
_cell.length_b   1.000
_cell.length_c   1.000
_cell.angle_alpha   90.00
_cell.angle_beta   90.00
_cell.angle_gamma   90.00
#
_symmetry.space_group_name_H-M   'P 1'
#
loop_
_entity.id
_entity.type
_entity.pdbx_description
1 polymer ?
#
loop_
_entity_poly.entity_id
_entity_poly.type
_entity_poly.pdbx_seq_one_letter_code
_entity_poly.pdbx_strand_id
1 'polypeptide(L)'
;QRALPLTVRSFRRDRLLVQRVRQALATQPLDAHNADDLAALLNVSARTLHRQLKEEGASLQALKDEVRRQRATDMLLRTKRPIKQVAQAAGFQNEKSFIRAFKAWTGRSPGDWRSEQLL
;
A
#
# COMPACT_ATOMS: atom_id res chain seq x y z
N GLN A 1 15.19 -16.00 43.87
CA GLN A 1 14.78 -16.73 42.66
C GLN A 1 14.82 -15.74 41.49
N ARG A 2 15.71 -15.94 40.52
CA ARG A 2 15.95 -15.00 39.41
C ARG A 2 14.87 -15.19 38.34
N ALA A 3 14.11 -14.14 38.04
CA ALA A 3 13.21 -14.12 36.90
C ALA A 3 14.04 -14.20 35.61
N LEU A 4 13.78 -15.21 34.79
CA LEU A 4 14.35 -15.32 33.44
C LEU A 4 13.75 -14.20 32.59
N PRO A 5 14.55 -13.36 31.90
CA PRO A 5 14.00 -12.49 30.88
C PRO A 5 13.56 -13.39 29.73
N LEU A 6 12.25 -13.56 29.59
CA LEU A 6 11.65 -14.08 28.37
C LEU A 6 11.90 -13.01 27.29
N THR A 7 13.07 -13.05 26.67
CA THR A 7 13.29 -12.42 25.38
C THR A 7 12.48 -13.23 24.39
N VAL A 8 11.17 -12.95 24.35
CA VAL A 8 10.25 -13.50 23.37
C VAL A 8 10.81 -13.08 22.02
N ARG A 9 11.55 -14.00 21.41
CA ARG A 9 11.97 -13.91 20.03
C ARG A 9 10.68 -13.84 19.20
N SER A 10 10.28 -12.63 18.82
CA SER A 10 9.12 -12.24 18.00
C SER A 10 9.07 -12.88 16.60
N PHE A 11 9.87 -13.93 16.34
CA PHE A 11 10.10 -14.57 15.06
C PHE A 11 8.84 -15.13 14.37
N ARG A 12 7.68 -15.23 15.03
CA ARG A 12 6.39 -15.55 14.40
C ARG A 12 5.50 -14.35 14.06
N ARG A 13 5.64 -13.20 14.75
CA ARG A 13 4.89 -11.97 14.42
C ARG A 13 5.53 -11.20 13.27
N ASP A 14 6.84 -11.32 13.12
CA ASP A 14 7.63 -10.56 12.15
C ASP A 14 7.39 -11.02 10.69
N ARG A 15 7.28 -12.34 10.45
CA ARG A 15 7.01 -12.91 9.10
C ARG A 15 5.65 -12.53 8.51
N LEU A 16 4.71 -12.05 9.33
CA LEU A 16 3.38 -11.64 8.87
C LEU A 16 3.26 -10.13 8.70
N LEU A 17 4.31 -9.34 8.99
CA LEU A 17 4.18 -7.90 8.97
C LEU A 17 3.88 -7.38 7.56
N VAL A 18 4.57 -7.86 6.53
CA VAL A 18 4.31 -7.47 5.13
C VAL A 18 2.85 -7.71 4.75
N GLN A 19 2.30 -8.86 5.12
CA GLN A 19 0.89 -9.20 4.84
C GLN A 19 -0.06 -8.30 5.63
N ARG A 20 0.21 -8.04 6.91
CA ARG A 20 -0.58 -7.12 7.74
C ARG A 20 -0.55 -5.69 7.20
N VAL A 21 0.60 -5.23 6.70
CA VAL A 21 0.76 -3.94 6.03
C VAL A 21 -0.09 -3.88 4.77
N ARG A 22 0.00 -4.89 3.90
CA ARG A 22 -0.85 -4.97 2.69
C ARG A 22 -2.33 -4.93 3.03
N GLN A 23 -2.76 -5.71 4.02
CA GLN A 23 -4.14 -5.76 4.45
C GLN A 23 -4.61 -4.40 4.99
N ALA A 24 -3.83 -3.77 5.87
CA ALA A 24 -4.14 -2.45 6.40
C ALA A 24 -4.27 -1.39 5.29
N LEU A 25 -3.32 -1.38 4.34
CA LEU A 25 -3.38 -0.51 3.16
C LEU A 25 -4.61 -0.78 2.29
N ALA A 26 -5.04 -2.05 2.20
CA ALA A 26 -6.20 -2.50 1.42
C ALA A 26 -7.55 -2.25 2.10
N THR A 27 -7.60 -2.11 3.43
CA THR A 27 -8.85 -1.83 4.17
C THR A 27 -9.02 -0.36 4.52
N GLN A 28 -7.93 0.38 4.77
CA GLN A 28 -7.95 1.77 5.24
C GLN A 28 -7.04 2.65 4.35
N PRO A 29 -7.47 2.99 3.12
CA PRO A 29 -6.67 3.78 2.18
C PRO A 29 -6.32 5.19 2.66
N LEU A 30 -7.22 5.78 3.46
CA LEU A 30 -7.13 7.17 3.93
C LEU A 30 -6.30 7.28 5.20
N ASP A 31 -6.40 6.31 6.11
CA ASP A 31 -5.72 6.36 7.41
C ASP A 31 -4.30 5.77 7.36
N ALA A 32 -3.87 5.21 6.22
CA ALA A 32 -2.52 4.64 6.03
C ALA A 32 -1.64 5.51 5.10
N HIS A 33 -1.78 6.83 5.20
CA HIS A 33 -1.12 7.78 4.30
C HIS A 33 0.39 7.89 4.51
N ASN A 34 0.87 7.74 5.74
CA ASN A 34 2.30 7.77 6.07
C ASN A 34 2.73 6.54 6.90
N ALA A 35 4.03 6.43 7.16
CA ALA A 35 4.60 5.29 7.89
C ALA A 35 4.19 5.27 9.36
N ASP A 36 3.99 6.43 9.97
CA ASP A 36 3.66 6.59 11.39
C ASP A 36 2.22 6.14 11.68
N ASP A 37 1.26 6.55 10.84
CA ASP A 37 -0.14 6.13 10.99
C ASP A 37 -0.26 4.60 10.85
N LEU A 38 0.42 4.04 9.86
CA LEU A 38 0.43 2.59 9.63
C LEU A 38 1.14 1.83 10.75
N ALA A 39 2.23 2.39 11.29
CA ALA A 39 2.95 1.81 12.42
C ALA A 39 2.06 1.80 13.68
N ALA A 40 1.35 2.90 13.94
CA ALA A 40 0.39 3.01 15.03
C ALA A 40 -0.75 1.98 14.89
N LEU A 41 -1.35 1.88 13.70
CA LEU A 41 -2.40 0.88 13.40
C LEU A 41 -1.92 -0.57 13.63
N LEU A 42 -0.65 -0.85 13.36
CA LEU A 42 -0.05 -2.16 13.49
C LEU A 42 0.58 -2.43 14.87
N ASN A 43 0.50 -1.47 15.81
CA ASN A 43 1.12 -1.49 17.13
C ASN A 43 2.64 -1.75 17.07
N VAL A 44 3.34 -1.08 16.15
CA VAL A 44 4.80 -1.12 16.01
C VAL A 44 5.36 0.31 15.90
N SER A 45 6.67 0.47 16.08
CA SER A 45 7.32 1.74 15.73
C SER A 45 7.58 1.82 14.21
N ALA A 46 7.63 3.02 13.63
CA ALA A 46 8.01 3.21 12.23
C ALA A 46 9.41 2.63 11.92
N ARG A 47 10.35 2.72 12.87
CA ARG A 47 11.67 2.07 12.76
C ARG A 47 11.57 0.56 12.64
N THR A 48 10.75 -0.07 13.48
CA THR A 48 10.51 -1.53 13.43
C THR A 48 9.84 -1.92 12.13
N LEU A 49 8.83 -1.15 11.68
CA LEU A 49 8.14 -1.35 10.41
C LEU A 49 9.13 -1.34 9.24
N HIS A 50 9.93 -0.28 9.11
CA HIS A 50 10.91 -0.16 8.02
C HIS A 50 11.98 -1.25 8.07
N ARG A 51 12.50 -1.58 9.25
CA ARG A 51 13.50 -2.64 9.41
C ARG A 51 12.95 -3.99 8.97
N GLN A 52 11.78 -4.38 9.46
CA GLN A 52 11.17 -5.68 9.15
C GLN A 52 10.74 -5.78 7.69
N LEU A 53 10.19 -4.70 7.11
CA LEU A 53 9.91 -4.67 5.66
C LEU A 53 11.19 -4.90 4.86
N LYS A 54 12.29 -4.24 5.22
CA LYS A 54 13.58 -4.39 4.53
C LYS A 54 14.16 -5.80 4.69
N GLU A 55 14.07 -6.39 5.87
CA GLU A 55 14.49 -7.78 6.13
C GLU A 55 13.74 -8.78 5.25
N GLU A 56 12.48 -8.50 4.94
CA GLU A 56 11.62 -9.28 4.03
C GLU A 56 11.73 -8.85 2.55
N GLY A 57 12.70 -7.99 2.21
CA GLY A 57 12.92 -7.52 0.83
C GLY A 57 11.85 -6.57 0.28
N ALA A 58 10.99 -6.01 1.14
CA ALA A 58 9.93 -5.08 0.78
C ALA A 58 10.26 -3.64 1.23
N SER A 59 9.56 -2.68 0.62
CA SER A 59 9.54 -1.29 1.11
C SER A 59 8.10 -0.82 1.28
N LEU A 60 7.87 0.08 2.22
CA LEU A 60 6.54 0.62 2.44
C LEU A 60 6.00 1.30 1.16
N GLN A 61 6.86 2.02 0.45
CA GLN A 61 6.47 2.67 -0.80
C GLN A 61 6.06 1.65 -1.87
N ALA A 62 6.81 0.55 -2.03
CA ALA A 62 6.46 -0.51 -2.97
C ALA A 62 5.11 -1.17 -2.62
N LEU A 63 4.85 -1.43 -1.34
CA LEU A 63 3.57 -1.99 -0.89
C LEU A 63 2.40 -1.03 -1.09
N LYS A 64 2.60 0.27 -0.84
CA LYS A 64 1.60 1.30 -1.15
C LYS A 64 1.31 1.32 -2.65
N ASP A 65 2.34 1.34 -3.48
CA ASP A 65 2.19 1.39 -4.93
C ASP A 65 1.49 0.14 -5.48
N GLU A 66 1.82 -1.05 -4.96
CA GLU A 66 1.14 -2.30 -5.29
C GLU A 66 -0.37 -2.22 -5.03
N VAL A 67 -0.77 -1.83 -3.81
CA VAL A 67 -2.19 -1.73 -3.42
C VAL A 67 -2.91 -0.64 -4.20
N ARG A 68 -2.28 0.51 -4.39
CA ARG A 68 -2.85 1.63 -5.15
C ARG A 68 -3.06 1.26 -6.62
N ARG A 69 -2.09 0.59 -7.23
CA ARG A 69 -2.17 0.10 -8.60
C ARG A 69 -3.32 -0.87 -8.76
N GLN A 70 -3.39 -1.89 -7.91
CA GLN A 70 -4.47 -2.90 -7.93
C GLN A 70 -5.85 -2.26 -7.90
N ARG A 71 -6.09 -1.33 -6.95
CA ARG A 71 -7.36 -0.62 -6.85
C ARG A 71 -7.66 0.22 -8.08
N ALA A 72 -6.67 0.97 -8.56
CA ALA A 72 -6.83 1.82 -9.72
C ALA A 72 -7.18 1.00 -10.97
N THR A 73 -6.47 -0.10 -11.24
CA THR A 73 -6.77 -0.98 -12.36
C THR A 73 -8.17 -1.57 -12.24
N ASP A 74 -8.56 -2.08 -11.07
CA ASP A 74 -9.89 -2.65 -10.85
C ASP A 74 -11.00 -1.62 -11.08
N MET A 75 -10.82 -0.38 -10.60
CA MET A 75 -11.78 0.69 -10.80
C MET A 75 -11.86 1.17 -12.25
N LEU A 76 -10.73 1.26 -12.95
CA LEU A 76 -10.69 1.67 -14.35
C LEU A 76 -11.39 0.65 -15.26
N LEU A 77 -11.27 -0.64 -14.95
CA LEU A 77 -11.89 -1.73 -15.69
C LEU A 77 -13.39 -1.87 -15.39
N ARG A 78 -13.78 -1.74 -14.12
CA ARG A 78 -15.16 -2.03 -13.68
C ARG A 78 -16.10 -0.84 -13.74
N THR A 79 -15.59 0.38 -13.92
CA THR A 79 -16.40 1.60 -13.82
C THR A 79 -16.05 2.63 -14.88
N LYS A 80 -17.02 3.50 -15.21
CA LYS A 80 -16.81 4.68 -16.05
C LYS A 80 -16.52 5.95 -15.23
N ARG A 81 -16.08 5.81 -13.97
CA ARG A 81 -15.84 6.95 -13.08
C ARG A 81 -14.79 7.91 -13.67
N PRO A 82 -14.93 9.24 -13.48
CA PRO A 82 -13.90 10.19 -13.87
C PRO A 82 -12.53 9.83 -13.29
N ILE A 83 -11.45 10.05 -14.04
CA ILE A 83 -10.07 9.72 -13.63
C ILE A 83 -9.71 10.36 -12.29
N LYS A 84 -10.13 11.62 -12.07
CA LYS A 84 -10.02 12.30 -10.76
C LYS A 84 -10.63 11.51 -9.59
N GLN A 85 -11.82 10.91 -9.77
CA GLN A 85 -12.46 10.12 -8.71
C GLN A 85 -11.74 8.79 -8.49
N VAL A 86 -11.23 8.17 -9.56
CA VAL A 86 -10.38 6.97 -9.46
C VAL A 86 -9.10 7.28 -8.70
N ALA A 87 -8.46 8.42 -8.97
CA ALA A 87 -7.26 8.86 -8.26
C ALA A 87 -7.50 8.99 -6.75
N GLN A 88 -8.59 9.67 -6.36
CA GLN A 88 -8.96 9.85 -4.95
C GLN A 88 -9.23 8.51 -4.26
N ALA A 89 -10.03 7.64 -4.88
CA ALA A 89 -10.34 6.32 -4.33
C ALA A 89 -9.13 5.38 -4.28
N ALA A 90 -8.16 5.56 -5.19
CA ALA A 90 -6.87 4.89 -5.14
C ALA A 90 -5.91 5.50 -4.10
N GLY A 91 -6.31 6.54 -3.35
CA GLY A 91 -5.49 7.12 -2.28
C GLY A 91 -4.46 8.14 -2.75
N PHE A 92 -4.74 8.85 -3.84
CA PHE A 92 -3.96 10.01 -4.30
C PHE A 92 -4.68 11.32 -3.96
N GLN A 93 -3.91 12.31 -3.50
CA GLN A 93 -4.44 13.65 -3.20
C GLN A 93 -4.82 14.42 -4.46
N ASN A 94 -4.15 14.18 -5.59
CA ASN A 94 -4.43 14.84 -6.85
C ASN A 94 -4.24 13.92 -8.06
N GLU A 95 -4.94 14.27 -9.14
CA GLU A 95 -4.99 13.51 -10.38
C GLU A 95 -3.65 13.49 -11.13
N LYS A 96 -2.87 14.57 -11.09
CA LYS A 96 -1.56 14.65 -11.79
C LYS A 96 -0.56 13.64 -11.22
N SER A 97 -0.48 13.55 -9.89
CA SER A 97 0.35 12.57 -9.19
C SER A 97 -0.09 11.14 -9.50
N PHE A 98 -1.41 10.90 -9.56
CA PHE A 98 -1.96 9.61 -9.95
C PHE A 98 -1.58 9.21 -11.38
N ILE A 99 -1.78 10.08 -12.37
CA ILE A 99 -1.47 9.78 -13.77
C ILE A 99 0.01 9.45 -13.95
N ARG A 100 0.91 10.22 -13.32
CA ARG A 100 2.36 9.95 -13.35
C ARG A 100 2.69 8.59 -12.74
N ALA A 101 2.15 8.29 -11.55
CA ALA A 101 2.40 7.03 -10.87
C ALA A 101 1.83 5.84 -11.66
N PHE A 102 0.58 5.95 -12.13
CA PHE A 102 -0.07 4.92 -12.93
C PHE A 102 0.73 4.61 -14.19
N LYS A 103 1.15 5.65 -14.94
CA LYS A 103 1.99 5.47 -16.12
C LYS A 103 3.34 4.85 -15.80
N ALA A 104 3.96 5.22 -14.68
CA ALA A 104 5.20 4.59 -14.24
C ALA A 104 5.01 3.09 -13.93
N TRP A 105 3.85 2.71 -13.38
CA TRP A 105 3.56 1.32 -13.03
C TRP A 105 3.12 0.44 -14.20
N THR A 106 2.37 1.00 -15.15
CA THR A 106 1.69 0.22 -16.23
C THR A 106 2.23 0.53 -17.62
N GLY A 107 3.06 1.57 -17.77
CA GLY A 107 3.55 2.08 -19.05
C GLY A 107 2.54 2.96 -19.81
N ARG A 108 1.27 3.03 -19.38
CA ARG A 108 0.17 3.69 -20.12
C ARG A 108 -0.57 4.69 -19.24
N SER A 109 -1.27 5.66 -19.84
CA SER A 109 -2.12 6.56 -19.06
C SER A 109 -3.38 5.81 -18.56
N PRO A 110 -4.01 6.26 -17.47
CA PRO A 110 -5.28 5.71 -17.00
C PRO A 110 -6.40 5.74 -18.05
N GLY A 111 -6.40 6.75 -18.93
CA GLY A 111 -7.37 6.90 -20.01
C GLY A 111 -7.16 5.85 -21.11
N ASP A 112 -5.91 5.70 -21.57
CA ASP A 112 -5.56 4.71 -22.59
C ASP A 112 -5.85 3.29 -22.11
N TRP A 113 -5.45 2.99 -20.86
CA TRP A 113 -5.72 1.71 -20.22
C TRP A 113 -7.21 1.34 -20.22
N ARG A 114 -8.09 2.33 -19.99
CA ARG A 114 -9.53 2.11 -20.02
C ARG A 114 -10.04 1.85 -21.43
N SER A 115 -9.60 2.64 -22.40
CA SER A 115 -10.08 2.54 -23.78
C SER A 115 -9.71 1.21 -24.44
N GLU A 116 -8.51 0.70 -24.16
CA GLU A 116 -8.02 -0.56 -24.71
C GLU A 116 -8.79 -1.79 -24.22
N GLN A 117 -9.40 -1.71 -23.04
CA GLN A 117 -10.15 -2.82 -22.44
C GLN A 117 -11.64 -2.79 -22.81
N LEU A 118 -12.06 -1.75 -23.54
CA LEU A 118 -13.39 -1.64 -24.14
C LEU A 118 -13.41 -2.01 -25.63
N LEU A 119 -12.24 -2.32 -26.21
CA LEU A 119 -12.07 -2.93 -27.54
C LEU A 119 -12.08 -4.44 -27.41
#